data_AF-A0A9P5VPT8-F1
#
_entry.id   AF-A0A9P5VPT8-F1
#
_cell.length_a   1.000
_cell.length_b   1.000
_cell.length_c   1.000
_cell.angle_alpha   90.00
_cell.angle_beta   90.00
_cell.angle_gamma   90.00
#
_symmetry.space_group_name_H-M   'P 1'
#
loop_
_entity.id
_entity.type
_entity.pdbx_description
1 polymer ?
#
loop_
_entity_poly.entity_id
_entity_poly.type
_entity_poly.pdbx_seq_one_letter_code
_entity_poly.pdbx_strand_id
1 'polypeptide(L)'
;MADLDIDRFLEVEASAIQKDAEVERIMACFKLDPFDILELDVGCLDKDIKMAYRKKSLMIHPDKVRHPQARDAFDLLKKAETDLMDPARRAFLISIIDEAKFEVKKAQPLAMPPTDPFFTSPVYKTLVKQKTKDLLIEVELRKRKLMKKEMEAEGEVARKQDEVMTERKRKQEAQKVWEDSRDDRVHSWRNFQAGKTSGGKIKKKKPSTFRPPKAQAEDSTPYSKRPTTSSASEGF
;
A
#
# COMPACT_ATOMS: atom_id res chain seq x y z
N MET A 1 -21.02 8.01 -60.36
CA MET A 1 -20.08 8.83 -59.56
C MET A 1 -20.62 9.03 -58.15
N ALA A 2 -21.87 9.44 -57.95
CA ALA A 2 -22.47 9.58 -56.61
C ALA A 2 -22.49 8.29 -55.75
N ASP A 3 -22.75 7.12 -56.35
CA ASP A 3 -22.79 5.85 -55.60
C ASP A 3 -21.40 5.44 -55.05
N LEU A 4 -20.32 5.73 -55.77
CA LEU A 4 -18.95 5.46 -55.32
C LEU A 4 -18.52 6.36 -54.15
N ASP A 5 -19.08 7.57 -54.06
CA ASP A 5 -18.82 8.50 -52.95
C ASP A 5 -19.57 8.08 -51.68
N ILE A 6 -20.76 7.50 -51.82
CA ILE A 6 -21.55 6.96 -50.69
C ILE A 6 -20.88 5.72 -50.10
N ASP A 7 -20.45 4.77 -50.95
CA ASP A 7 -19.75 3.56 -50.51
C ASP A 7 -18.46 3.90 -49.76
N ARG A 8 -17.66 4.84 -50.30
CA ARG A 8 -16.43 5.30 -49.66
C ARG A 8 -16.70 5.96 -48.30
N PHE A 9 -17.77 6.75 -48.18
CA PHE A 9 -18.15 7.37 -46.92
C PHE A 9 -18.56 6.33 -45.88
N LEU A 10 -19.38 5.34 -46.29
CA LEU A 10 -19.79 4.23 -45.44
C LEU A 10 -18.60 3.41 -44.94
N GLU A 11 -17.61 3.14 -45.80
CA GLU A 11 -16.39 2.42 -45.40
C GLU A 11 -15.55 3.18 -44.36
N VAL A 12 -15.43 4.51 -44.51
CA VAL A 12 -14.71 5.35 -43.55
C VAL A 12 -15.41 5.36 -42.20
N GLU A 13 -16.74 5.52 -42.19
CA GLU A 13 -17.52 5.55 -40.95
C GLU A 13 -17.54 4.18 -40.27
N ALA A 14 -17.71 3.10 -41.04
CA ALA A 14 -17.60 1.74 -40.53
C ALA A 14 -16.22 1.48 -39.90
N SER A 15 -15.14 1.96 -40.54
CA SER A 15 -13.80 1.87 -39.99
C SER A 15 -13.61 2.68 -38.71
N ALA A 16 -14.23 3.86 -38.60
CA ALA A 16 -14.21 4.67 -37.38
C ALA A 16 -14.92 3.95 -36.23
N ILE A 17 -16.13 3.43 -36.47
CA ILE A 17 -16.90 2.65 -35.49
C ILE A 17 -16.11 1.42 -35.01
N GLN A 18 -15.42 0.72 -35.92
CA GLN A 18 -14.58 -0.42 -35.54
C GLN A 18 -13.41 -0.03 -34.64
N LYS A 19 -12.78 1.13 -34.86
CA LYS A 19 -11.68 1.61 -34.02
C LYS A 19 -12.17 2.01 -32.64
N ASP A 20 -13.30 2.72 -32.58
CA ASP A 20 -13.91 3.13 -31.31
C ASP A 20 -14.37 1.90 -30.50
N ALA A 21 -15.01 0.92 -31.15
CA ALA A 21 -15.39 -0.35 -30.52
C ALA A 21 -14.17 -1.12 -29.96
N GLU A 22 -13.02 -1.09 -30.66
CA GLU A 22 -11.80 -1.72 -30.15
C GLU A 22 -11.23 -0.99 -28.93
N VAL A 23 -11.31 0.36 -28.90
CA VAL A 23 -10.92 1.15 -27.72
C VAL A 23 -11.81 0.81 -26.52
N GLU A 24 -13.13 0.77 -26.71
CA GLU A 24 -14.07 0.38 -25.66
C GLU A 24 -13.84 -1.04 -25.16
N ARG A 25 -13.57 -1.99 -26.07
CA ARG A 25 -13.23 -3.39 -25.71
C ARG A 25 -11.98 -3.44 -24.82
N ILE A 26 -10.89 -2.78 -25.22
CA ILE A 26 -9.64 -2.76 -24.44
C ILE A 26 -9.85 -2.13 -23.06
N MET A 27 -10.67 -1.08 -22.97
CA MET A 27 -11.01 -0.45 -21.69
C MET A 27 -11.89 -1.32 -20.80
N ALA A 28 -12.75 -2.15 -21.41
CA ALA A 28 -13.59 -3.12 -20.70
C ALA A 28 -12.83 -4.38 -20.27
N CYS A 29 -11.73 -4.73 -20.96
CA CYS A 29 -10.88 -5.86 -20.61
C CYS A 29 -10.28 -5.74 -19.20
N PHE A 30 -9.99 -6.89 -18.60
CA PHE A 30 -9.41 -6.92 -17.26
C PHE A 30 -7.94 -6.49 -17.27
N LYS A 31 -7.64 -5.37 -16.60
CA LYS A 31 -6.31 -4.71 -16.63
C LYS A 31 -5.13 -5.57 -16.15
N LEU A 32 -5.39 -6.65 -15.42
CA LEU A 32 -4.33 -7.56 -14.93
C LEU A 32 -4.11 -8.77 -15.84
N ASP A 33 -4.90 -8.93 -16.91
CA ASP A 33 -4.77 -10.03 -17.87
C ASP A 33 -4.29 -9.49 -19.25
N PRO A 34 -2.97 -9.51 -19.51
CA PRO A 34 -2.41 -9.10 -20.79
C PRO A 34 -2.83 -9.96 -21.99
N PHE A 35 -3.15 -11.24 -21.80
CA PHE A 35 -3.51 -12.14 -22.89
C PHE A 35 -4.89 -11.77 -23.47
N ASP A 36 -5.84 -11.42 -22.61
CA ASP A 36 -7.18 -10.98 -23.03
C ASP A 36 -7.15 -9.61 -23.72
N ILE A 37 -6.29 -8.69 -23.26
CA ILE A 37 -6.10 -7.36 -23.90
C ILE A 37 -5.59 -7.51 -25.34
N LEU A 38 -4.55 -8.32 -25.54
CA LEU A 38 -3.94 -8.55 -26.85
C LEU A 38 -4.66 -9.60 -27.70
N GLU A 39 -5.65 -10.31 -27.13
CA GLU A 39 -6.37 -11.43 -27.75
C GLU A 39 -5.44 -12.55 -28.25
N LEU A 40 -4.49 -12.92 -27.39
CA LEU A 40 -3.52 -13.97 -27.66
C LEU A 40 -3.81 -15.21 -26.81
N ASP A 41 -3.49 -16.36 -27.37
CA ASP A 41 -3.49 -17.61 -26.62
C ASP A 41 -2.22 -17.77 -25.78
N VAL A 42 -2.30 -18.59 -24.75
CA VAL A 42 -1.20 -18.85 -23.80
C VAL A 42 0.06 -19.40 -24.50
N GLY A 43 -0.13 -20.13 -25.61
CA GLY A 43 0.94 -20.70 -26.43
C GLY A 43 1.59 -19.76 -27.44
N CYS A 44 1.27 -18.46 -27.45
CA CYS A 44 1.78 -17.52 -28.46
C CYS A 44 3.31 -17.36 -28.43
N LEU A 45 3.95 -17.09 -29.56
CA LEU A 45 5.39 -16.76 -29.60
C LEU A 45 5.60 -15.26 -29.35
N ASP A 46 6.83 -14.88 -28.97
CA ASP A 46 7.21 -13.47 -28.78
C ASP A 46 7.00 -12.63 -30.06
N LYS A 47 7.10 -13.28 -31.22
CA LYS A 47 6.80 -12.67 -32.52
C LYS A 47 5.32 -12.30 -32.64
N ASP A 48 4.43 -13.19 -32.19
CA ASP A 48 2.99 -12.99 -32.27
C ASP A 48 2.55 -11.84 -31.34
N ILE A 49 3.17 -11.73 -30.16
CA ILE A 49 2.95 -10.64 -29.21
C ILE A 49 3.26 -9.28 -29.87
N LYS A 50 4.45 -9.16 -30.49
CA LYS A 50 4.85 -7.93 -31.20
C LYS A 50 3.96 -7.63 -32.39
N MET A 51 3.52 -8.64 -33.13
CA MET A 51 2.64 -8.47 -34.28
C MET A 51 1.24 -8.00 -33.85
N ALA A 52 0.67 -8.62 -32.82
CA ALA A 52 -0.61 -8.21 -32.25
C ALA A 52 -0.57 -6.78 -31.71
N TYR A 53 0.48 -6.44 -30.94
CA TYR A 53 0.68 -5.08 -30.45
C TYR A 53 0.77 -4.06 -31.60
N ARG A 54 1.60 -4.31 -32.63
CA ARG A 54 1.74 -3.41 -33.77
C ARG A 54 0.42 -3.22 -34.52
N LYS A 55 -0.32 -4.29 -34.75
CA LYS A 55 -1.62 -4.22 -35.45
C LYS A 55 -2.64 -3.40 -34.65
N LYS A 56 -2.78 -3.69 -33.36
CA LYS A 56 -3.77 -3.03 -32.48
C LYS A 56 -3.40 -1.58 -32.18
N SER A 57 -2.12 -1.29 -31.91
CA SER A 57 -1.63 0.07 -31.62
C SER A 57 -1.85 1.03 -32.79
N LEU A 58 -1.71 0.56 -34.03
CA LEU A 58 -2.03 1.36 -35.23
C LEU A 58 -3.52 1.60 -35.40
N MET A 59 -4.36 0.64 -34.98
CA MET A 59 -5.82 0.74 -35.05
C MET A 59 -6.37 1.76 -34.04
N ILE A 60 -5.84 1.75 -32.81
CA ILE A 60 -6.32 2.60 -31.70
C ILE A 60 -5.44 3.82 -31.43
N HIS A 61 -4.54 4.18 -32.35
CA HIS A 61 -3.57 5.25 -32.12
C HIS A 61 -4.29 6.59 -31.78
N PRO A 62 -3.92 7.29 -30.71
CA PRO A 62 -4.64 8.47 -30.23
C PRO A 62 -4.63 9.66 -31.22
N ASP A 63 -3.69 9.70 -32.16
CA ASP A 63 -3.66 10.69 -33.24
C ASP A 63 -4.66 10.39 -34.37
N LYS A 64 -5.00 9.11 -34.57
CA LYS A 64 -5.88 8.66 -35.66
C LYS A 64 -7.33 8.46 -35.22
N VAL A 65 -7.55 8.27 -33.93
CA VAL A 65 -8.86 7.96 -33.33
C VAL A 65 -9.26 9.11 -32.42
N ARG A 66 -10.49 9.63 -32.60
CA ARG A 66 -11.00 10.79 -31.86
C ARG A 66 -11.59 10.42 -30.48
N HIS A 67 -11.55 9.14 -30.11
CA HIS A 67 -12.11 8.64 -28.86
C HIS A 67 -11.36 9.19 -27.62
N PRO A 68 -12.05 9.69 -26.58
CA PRO A 68 -11.43 10.30 -25.41
C PRO A 68 -10.50 9.34 -24.64
N GLN A 69 -10.82 8.05 -24.63
CA GLN A 69 -10.03 7.01 -23.94
C GLN A 69 -8.98 6.34 -24.83
N ALA A 70 -8.76 6.81 -26.07
CA ALA A 70 -7.80 6.20 -26.98
C ALA A 70 -6.38 6.18 -26.39
N ARG A 71 -6.01 7.23 -25.65
CA ARG A 71 -4.71 7.31 -24.97
C ARG A 71 -4.55 6.24 -23.89
N ASP A 72 -5.55 6.11 -23.02
CA ASP A 72 -5.54 5.13 -21.93
C ASP A 72 -5.51 3.69 -22.46
N ALA A 73 -6.30 3.41 -23.51
CA ALA A 73 -6.32 2.11 -24.17
C ALA A 73 -4.96 1.78 -24.82
N PHE A 74 -4.32 2.76 -25.45
CA PHE A 74 -2.97 2.61 -26.01
C PHE A 74 -1.93 2.30 -24.93
N ASP A 75 -1.97 3.01 -23.81
CA ASP A 75 -1.05 2.81 -22.69
C ASP A 75 -1.26 1.42 -22.03
N LEU A 76 -2.51 0.95 -21.94
CA LEU A 76 -2.82 -0.43 -21.51
C LEU A 76 -2.27 -1.48 -22.47
N LEU A 77 -2.41 -1.27 -23.79
CA LEU A 77 -1.91 -2.18 -24.80
C LEU A 77 -0.37 -2.29 -24.74
N LYS A 78 0.32 -1.16 -24.55
CA LYS A 78 1.78 -1.11 -24.38
C LYS A 78 2.24 -1.80 -23.10
N LYS A 79 1.49 -1.62 -22.00
CA LYS A 79 1.74 -2.34 -20.76
C LYS A 79 1.57 -3.85 -20.94
N ALA A 80 0.52 -4.29 -21.63
CA ALA A 80 0.28 -5.70 -21.91
C ALA A 80 1.42 -6.33 -22.74
N GLU A 81 1.92 -5.63 -23.76
CA GLU A 81 3.10 -6.07 -24.52
C GLU A 81 4.32 -6.22 -23.60
N THR A 82 4.59 -5.22 -22.75
CA THR A 82 5.73 -5.23 -21.83
C THR A 82 5.65 -6.39 -20.84
N ASP A 83 4.48 -6.62 -20.24
CA ASP A 83 4.23 -7.72 -19.29
C ASP A 83 4.40 -9.10 -19.94
N LEU A 84 4.00 -9.28 -21.21
CA LEU A 84 4.16 -10.56 -21.92
C LEU A 84 5.57 -10.78 -22.46
N MET A 85 6.31 -9.70 -22.75
CA MET A 85 7.70 -9.77 -23.19
C MET A 85 8.68 -10.10 -22.05
N ASP A 86 8.30 -9.84 -20.79
CA ASP A 86 9.07 -10.29 -19.63
C ASP A 86 8.84 -11.79 -19.36
N PRO A 87 9.86 -12.66 -19.48
CA PRO A 87 9.72 -14.10 -19.26
C PRO A 87 9.23 -14.44 -17.86
N ALA A 88 9.64 -13.70 -16.83
CA ALA A 88 9.27 -13.99 -15.44
C ALA A 88 7.79 -13.67 -15.21
N ARG A 89 7.35 -12.49 -15.66
CA ARG A 89 5.94 -12.08 -15.62
C ARG A 89 5.05 -13.00 -16.44
N ARG A 90 5.49 -13.36 -17.64
CA ARG A 90 4.77 -14.29 -18.52
C ARG A 90 4.61 -15.67 -17.88
N ALA A 91 5.69 -16.24 -17.35
CA ALA A 91 5.63 -17.54 -16.66
C ALA A 91 4.66 -17.51 -15.47
N PHE A 92 4.67 -16.43 -14.69
CA PHE A 92 3.72 -16.22 -13.61
C PHE A 92 2.26 -16.18 -14.10
N LEU A 93 1.96 -15.45 -15.17
CA LEU A 93 0.61 -15.39 -15.74
C LEU A 93 0.15 -16.76 -16.27
N ILE A 94 1.04 -17.49 -16.94
CA ILE A 94 0.78 -18.86 -17.41
C ILE A 94 0.44 -19.76 -16.22
N SER A 95 1.20 -19.68 -15.11
CA SER A 95 0.95 -20.50 -13.92
C SER A 95 -0.43 -20.24 -13.31
N ILE A 96 -0.91 -18.99 -13.34
CA ILE A 96 -2.25 -18.64 -12.87
C ILE A 96 -3.32 -19.19 -13.82
N ILE A 97 -3.10 -19.10 -15.13
CA ILE A 97 -4.04 -19.63 -16.11
C ILE A 97 -4.15 -21.15 -16.00
N ASP A 98 -3.03 -21.85 -15.77
CA ASP A 98 -3.04 -23.29 -15.60
C ASP A 98 -3.70 -23.72 -14.28
N GLU A 99 -3.51 -22.97 -13.19
CA GLU A 99 -4.26 -23.16 -11.95
C GLU A 99 -5.77 -22.95 -12.18
N ALA A 100 -6.16 -21.90 -12.90
CA ALA A 100 -7.56 -21.64 -13.25
C ALA A 100 -8.16 -22.79 -14.08
N LYS A 101 -7.43 -23.32 -15.07
CA LYS A 101 -7.85 -24.50 -15.85
C LYS A 101 -8.04 -25.71 -14.96
N PHE A 102 -7.13 -25.93 -14.00
CA PHE A 102 -7.20 -27.03 -13.05
C PHE A 102 -8.43 -26.91 -12.14
N GLU A 103 -8.69 -25.72 -11.57
CA GLU A 103 -9.87 -25.46 -10.74
C GLU A 103 -11.17 -25.67 -11.52
N VAL A 104 -11.27 -25.15 -12.75
CA VAL A 104 -12.47 -25.34 -13.59
C VAL A 104 -12.69 -26.82 -13.87
N LYS A 105 -11.62 -27.57 -14.18
CA LYS A 105 -11.71 -29.01 -14.44
C LYS A 105 -12.11 -29.80 -13.19
N LYS A 106 -11.58 -29.42 -12.02
CA LYS A 106 -11.90 -30.03 -10.72
C LYS A 106 -13.34 -29.76 -10.27
N ALA A 107 -13.87 -28.58 -10.60
CA ALA A 107 -15.23 -28.18 -10.22
C ALA A 107 -16.32 -28.87 -11.05
N GLN A 108 -15.99 -29.55 -12.15
CA GLN A 108 -16.99 -30.26 -12.95
C GLN A 108 -17.49 -31.52 -12.22
N PRO A 109 -18.81 -31.79 -12.22
CA PRO A 109 -19.45 -32.80 -11.36
C PRO A 109 -19.15 -34.26 -11.73
N LEU A 110 -18.30 -34.53 -12.73
CA LEU A 110 -17.90 -35.88 -13.15
C LEU A 110 -16.45 -35.86 -13.61
N ALA A 111 -15.73 -36.97 -13.41
CA ALA A 111 -14.42 -37.23 -14.01
C ALA A 111 -14.56 -37.42 -15.53
N MET A 112 -14.86 -36.33 -16.23
CA MET A 112 -14.99 -36.27 -17.68
C MET A 112 -13.66 -36.73 -18.30
N PRO A 113 -13.70 -37.57 -19.35
CA PRO A 113 -12.47 -37.99 -20.01
C PRO A 113 -11.71 -36.76 -20.55
N PRO A 114 -10.36 -36.78 -20.60
CA PRO A 114 -9.57 -35.64 -21.09
C PRO A 114 -9.93 -35.17 -22.50
N THR A 115 -10.51 -36.05 -23.31
CA THR A 115 -10.93 -35.80 -24.70
C THR A 115 -12.35 -35.25 -24.82
N ASP A 116 -13.02 -34.93 -23.70
CA ASP A 116 -14.39 -34.45 -23.75
C ASP A 116 -14.52 -33.12 -24.54
N PRO A 117 -15.49 -32.98 -25.47
CA PRO A 117 -15.71 -31.77 -26.23
C PRO A 117 -15.92 -30.50 -25.38
N PHE A 118 -16.32 -30.64 -24.12
CA PHE A 118 -16.44 -29.56 -23.16
C PHE A 118 -15.15 -28.74 -23.03
N PHE A 119 -13.98 -29.38 -22.99
CA PHE A 119 -12.70 -28.66 -22.82
C PHE A 119 -12.30 -27.79 -24.03
N THR A 120 -12.95 -27.98 -25.17
CA THR A 120 -12.79 -27.14 -26.37
C THR A 120 -13.92 -26.11 -26.50
N SER A 121 -15.01 -26.30 -25.75
CA SER A 121 -16.21 -25.47 -25.81
C SER A 121 -15.93 -24.00 -25.46
N PRO A 122 -16.61 -23.04 -26.12
CA PRO A 122 -16.59 -21.63 -25.71
C PRO A 122 -16.99 -21.42 -24.24
N VAL A 123 -17.84 -22.30 -23.69
CA VAL A 123 -18.25 -22.26 -22.29
C VAL A 123 -17.05 -22.49 -21.37
N TYR A 124 -16.23 -23.51 -21.66
CA TYR A 124 -15.02 -23.78 -20.88
C TYR A 124 -14.03 -22.62 -20.93
N LYS A 125 -13.79 -22.06 -22.12
CA LYS A 125 -12.92 -20.88 -22.26
C LYS A 125 -13.40 -19.70 -21.41
N THR A 126 -14.71 -19.46 -21.39
CA THR A 126 -15.32 -18.39 -20.58
C THR A 126 -15.17 -18.64 -19.08
N LEU A 127 -15.39 -19.88 -18.63
CA LEU A 127 -15.20 -20.27 -17.22
C LEU A 127 -13.74 -20.12 -16.78
N VAL A 128 -12.79 -20.55 -17.62
CA VAL A 128 -11.36 -20.39 -17.36
C VAL A 128 -11.01 -18.91 -17.25
N LYS A 129 -11.44 -18.08 -18.20
CA LYS A 129 -11.23 -16.62 -18.13
C LYS A 129 -11.76 -16.00 -16.84
N GLN A 130 -12.97 -16.39 -16.42
CA GLN A 130 -13.56 -15.91 -15.18
C GLN A 130 -12.73 -16.33 -13.96
N LYS A 131 -12.30 -17.59 -13.89
CA LYS A 131 -11.45 -18.09 -12.81
C LYS A 131 -10.06 -17.46 -12.79
N THR A 132 -9.43 -17.27 -13.95
CA THR A 132 -8.16 -16.54 -14.07
C THR A 132 -8.29 -15.12 -13.51
N LYS A 133 -9.39 -14.43 -13.82
CA LYS A 133 -9.69 -13.09 -13.28
C LYS A 133 -9.79 -13.13 -11.76
N ASP A 134 -10.55 -14.07 -11.20
CA ASP A 134 -10.70 -14.21 -9.74
C ASP A 134 -9.34 -14.43 -9.05
N LEU A 135 -8.52 -15.37 -9.56
CA LEU A 135 -7.19 -15.65 -9.02
C LEU A 135 -6.25 -14.45 -9.12
N LEU A 136 -6.26 -13.73 -10.25
CA LEU A 136 -5.46 -12.51 -10.41
C LEU A 136 -5.86 -11.42 -9.40
N ILE A 137 -7.17 -11.25 -9.16
CA ILE A 137 -7.69 -10.32 -8.14
C ILE A 137 -7.18 -10.73 -6.76
N GLU A 138 -7.27 -12.01 -6.41
CA GLU A 138 -6.81 -12.52 -5.12
C GLU A 138 -5.31 -12.31 -4.91
N VAL A 139 -4.48 -12.59 -5.93
CA VAL A 139 -3.04 -12.39 -5.83
C VAL A 139 -2.69 -10.92 -5.65
N GLU A 140 -3.33 -10.02 -6.39
CA GLU A 140 -3.12 -8.58 -6.27
C GLU A 140 -3.59 -8.05 -4.90
N LEU A 141 -4.74 -8.50 -4.41
CA LEU A 141 -5.23 -8.17 -3.07
C LEU A 141 -4.30 -8.67 -1.97
N ARG A 142 -3.77 -9.89 -2.12
CA ARG A 142 -2.77 -10.46 -1.21
C ARG A 142 -1.52 -9.57 -1.18
N LYS A 143 -0.96 -9.24 -2.36
CA LYS A 143 0.20 -8.36 -2.48
C LYS A 143 -0.02 -7.00 -1.81
N ARG A 144 -1.18 -6.36 -2.02
CA ARG A 144 -1.52 -5.07 -1.38
C ARG A 144 -1.63 -5.17 0.13
N LYS A 145 -2.22 -6.25 0.65
CA LYS A 145 -2.31 -6.50 2.11
C LYS A 145 -0.93 -6.68 2.73
N LEU A 146 -0.04 -7.42 2.07
CA LEU A 146 1.34 -7.61 2.52
C LEU A 146 2.12 -6.29 2.55
N MET A 147 2.09 -5.50 1.47
CA MET A 147 2.75 -4.19 1.45
C MET A 147 2.23 -3.24 2.54
N LYS A 148 0.91 -3.21 2.74
CA LYS A 148 0.31 -2.38 3.80
C LYS A 148 0.82 -2.79 5.18
N LYS A 149 0.86 -4.10 5.47
CA LYS A 149 1.37 -4.64 6.73
C LYS A 149 2.85 -4.32 6.95
N GLU A 150 3.66 -4.38 5.90
CA GLU A 150 5.09 -4.05 5.96
C GLU A 150 5.31 -2.57 6.27
N MET A 151 4.59 -1.67 5.61
CA MET A 151 4.64 -0.23 5.88
C MET A 151 4.21 0.11 7.31
N GLU A 152 3.17 -0.56 7.82
CA GLU A 152 2.73 -0.40 9.21
C GLU A 152 3.81 -0.86 10.19
N ALA A 153 4.46 -2.01 9.93
CA ALA A 153 5.55 -2.52 10.76
C ALA A 153 6.78 -1.60 10.73
N GLU A 154 7.16 -1.09 9.56
CA GLU A 154 8.25 -0.12 9.41
C GLU A 154 7.94 1.17 10.18
N GLY A 155 6.70 1.66 10.09
CA GLY A 155 6.23 2.82 10.86
C GLY A 155 6.28 2.61 12.37
N GLU A 156 5.92 1.42 12.87
CA GLU A 156 6.05 1.09 14.29
C GLU A 156 7.51 1.04 14.74
N VAL A 157 8.40 0.50 13.91
CA VAL A 157 9.84 0.45 14.21
C VAL A 157 10.41 1.87 14.23
N ALA A 158 10.06 2.72 13.27
CA ALA A 158 10.50 4.11 13.23
C ALA A 158 10.03 4.89 14.47
N ARG A 159 8.75 4.75 14.87
CA ARG A 159 8.23 5.38 16.09
C ARG A 159 8.98 4.94 17.35
N LYS A 160 9.32 3.65 17.46
CA LYS A 160 10.12 3.13 18.59
C LYS A 160 11.55 3.68 18.58
N GLN A 161 12.17 3.81 17.40
CA GLN A 161 13.49 4.41 17.27
C GLN A 161 13.47 5.89 17.69
N ASP A 162 12.47 6.65 17.24
CA ASP A 162 12.30 8.05 17.63
C ASP A 162 12.05 8.19 19.14
N GLU A 163 11.20 7.35 19.73
CA GLU A 163 10.97 7.34 21.18
C GLU A 163 12.25 7.05 21.97
N VAL A 164 13.03 6.04 21.55
CA VAL A 164 14.33 5.75 22.18
C VAL A 164 15.31 6.92 22.01
N MET A 165 15.35 7.55 20.84
CA MET A 165 16.21 8.70 20.58
C MET A 165 15.81 9.93 21.39
N THR A 166 14.52 10.19 21.55
CA THR A 166 14.01 11.29 22.39
C THR A 166 14.29 11.04 23.87
N GLU A 167 14.08 9.81 24.37
CA GLU A 167 14.38 9.46 25.76
C GLU A 167 15.90 9.54 26.04
N ARG A 168 16.74 9.14 25.08
CA ARG A 168 18.20 9.31 25.16
C ARG A 168 18.58 10.78 25.20
N LYS A 169 18.01 11.61 24.33
CA LYS A 169 18.22 13.08 24.34
C LYS A 169 17.77 13.68 25.66
N ARG A 170 16.60 13.32 26.18
CA ARG A 170 16.08 13.78 27.47
C ARG A 170 17.01 13.42 28.63
N LYS A 171 17.53 12.19 28.64
CA LYS A 171 18.50 11.74 29.67
C LYS A 171 19.83 12.49 29.56
N GLN A 172 20.33 12.71 28.34
CA GLN A 172 21.55 13.48 28.12
C GLN A 172 21.39 14.94 28.55
N GLU A 173 20.27 15.58 28.21
CA GLU A 173 19.94 16.93 28.64
C GLU A 173 19.80 17.02 30.16
N ALA A 174 19.11 16.08 30.81
CA ALA A 174 19.00 16.03 32.26
C ALA A 174 20.36 15.85 32.96
N GLN A 175 21.22 14.96 32.43
CA GLN A 175 22.57 14.76 32.96
C GLN A 175 23.42 16.03 32.79
N LYS A 176 23.33 16.69 31.62
CA LYS A 176 24.03 17.93 31.36
C LYS A 176 23.61 19.02 32.35
N VAL A 177 22.30 19.22 32.54
CA VAL A 177 21.76 20.18 33.52
C VAL A 177 22.25 19.87 34.94
N TRP A 178 22.30 18.60 35.33
CA TRP A 178 22.82 18.18 36.64
C TRP A 178 24.31 18.49 36.81
N GLU A 179 25.14 18.23 35.79
CA GLU A 179 26.57 18.58 35.83
C GLU A 179 26.77 20.10 35.81
N ASP A 180 26.03 20.84 34.99
CA ASP A 180 26.12 22.30 34.94
C ASP A 180 25.72 22.92 36.30
N SER A 181 24.69 22.37 36.97
CA SER A 181 24.28 22.81 38.31
C SER A 181 25.12 22.20 39.45
N ARG A 182 26.20 21.47 39.15
CA ARG A 182 27.06 20.81 40.15
C ARG A 182 27.79 21.82 41.01
N ASP A 183 28.40 22.82 40.40
CA ASP A 183 29.19 23.81 41.14
C ASP A 183 28.31 24.60 42.11
N ASP A 184 27.11 25.00 41.70
CA ASP A 184 26.13 25.66 42.57
C ASP A 184 25.73 24.78 43.76
N ARG A 185 25.49 23.48 43.51
CA ARG A 185 25.15 22.51 44.57
C ARG A 185 26.32 22.29 45.52
N VAL A 186 27.55 22.17 45.01
CA VAL A 186 28.77 22.04 45.82
C VAL A 186 29.01 23.30 46.65
N HIS A 187 28.83 24.49 46.07
CA HIS A 187 28.93 25.76 46.80
C HIS A 187 27.88 25.86 47.91
N SER A 188 26.62 25.50 47.63
CA SER A 188 25.54 25.46 48.63
C SER A 188 25.86 24.48 49.78
N TRP A 189 26.39 23.30 49.46
CA TRP A 189 26.79 22.31 50.46
C TRP A 189 28.01 22.75 51.29
N ARG A 190 29.04 23.33 50.67
CA ARG A 190 30.20 23.90 51.38
C ARG A 190 29.77 24.99 52.37
N ASN A 191 28.84 25.86 51.96
CA ASN A 191 28.29 26.90 52.83
C ASN A 191 27.48 26.32 54.01
N PHE A 192 26.69 25.27 53.78
CA PHE A 192 25.97 24.56 54.84
C PHE A 192 26.92 23.91 55.86
N GLN A 193 28.02 23.32 55.39
CA GLN A 193 29.02 22.68 56.26
C GLN A 193 29.85 23.70 57.05
N ALA A 194 30.23 24.82 56.42
CA ALA A 194 30.90 25.94 57.12
C ALA A 194 30.01 26.56 58.22
N GLY A 195 28.69 26.49 58.05
CA GLY A 195 27.71 26.85 59.08
C GLY A 195 27.63 25.89 60.28
N LYS A 196 28.21 24.68 60.20
CA LYS A 196 28.26 23.70 61.32
C LYS A 196 29.55 23.78 62.13
N THR A 197 30.65 24.29 61.58
CA THR A 197 31.96 24.35 62.27
C THR A 197 32.24 25.71 62.92
N SER A 198 31.41 26.71 62.68
CA SER A 198 31.47 28.01 63.34
C SER A 198 30.26 28.20 64.25
N GLY A 199 30.48 28.24 65.57
CA GLY A 199 29.48 28.66 66.57
C GLY A 199 29.15 30.16 66.48
N GLY A 200 28.84 30.64 65.28
CA GLY A 200 28.56 32.05 64.99
C GLY A 200 27.07 32.35 65.04
N LYS A 201 26.69 33.24 65.97
CA LYS A 201 25.32 33.80 66.15
C LYS A 201 24.59 34.00 64.82
N ILE A 202 23.47 33.28 64.65
CA ILE A 202 22.44 33.62 63.67
C ILE A 202 21.88 34.99 64.05
N LYS A 203 22.29 36.05 63.37
CA LYS A 203 21.55 37.32 63.38
C LYS A 203 20.20 37.05 62.72
N LYS A 204 19.14 36.96 63.52
CA LYS A 204 17.75 37.01 63.06
C LYS A 204 17.58 38.27 62.19
N LYS A 205 17.60 38.11 60.86
CA LYS A 205 17.00 39.12 59.99
C LYS A 205 15.48 39.03 60.18
N LYS A 206 14.84 40.21 60.27
CA LYS A 206 13.38 40.36 60.41
C LYS A 206 12.66 39.52 59.34
N PRO A 207 11.46 38.98 59.64
CA PRO A 207 10.75 38.12 58.72
C PRO A 207 10.44 38.92 57.45
N SER A 208 11.15 38.61 56.36
CA SER A 208 10.75 39.01 55.03
C SER A 208 9.45 38.29 54.75
N THR A 209 8.37 39.04 54.58
CA THR A 209 7.06 38.54 54.17
C THR A 209 7.23 37.65 52.93
N PHE A 210 7.18 36.34 53.15
CA PHE A 210 7.13 35.36 52.08
C PHE A 210 5.82 35.59 51.33
N ARG A 211 5.91 36.17 50.13
CA ARG A 211 4.82 36.13 49.16
C ARG A 211 5.04 34.89 48.31
N PRO A 212 4.20 33.85 48.42
CA PRO A 212 4.28 32.72 47.50
C PRO A 212 4.04 33.23 46.07
N PRO A 213 4.75 32.69 45.07
CA PRO A 213 4.42 32.95 43.66
C PRO A 213 2.97 32.54 43.41
N LYS A 214 2.21 33.35 42.68
CA LYS A 214 0.85 32.98 42.24
C LYS A 214 0.96 31.68 41.45
N ALA A 215 0.28 30.63 41.91
CA ALA A 215 0.08 29.42 41.13
C ALA A 215 -0.57 29.81 39.80
N GLN A 216 0.14 29.60 38.69
CA GLN A 216 -0.53 29.46 37.41
C GLN A 216 -1.12 28.06 37.41
N ALA A 217 -2.42 27.95 37.12
CA ALA A 217 -3.08 26.66 37.02
C ALA A 217 -2.42 25.87 35.89
N GLU A 218 -1.66 24.85 36.25
CA GLU A 218 -1.31 23.78 35.33
C GLU A 218 -2.60 23.02 34.99
N ASP A 219 -2.95 23.01 33.71
CA ASP A 219 -4.10 22.29 33.18
C ASP A 219 -4.06 20.84 33.66
N SER A 220 -5.09 20.49 34.43
CA SER A 220 -5.21 19.21 35.13
C SER A 220 -5.19 18.05 34.14
N THR A 221 -4.11 17.29 34.11
CA THR A 221 -4.19 15.88 33.68
C THR A 221 -4.78 15.07 34.84
N PRO A 222 -5.88 14.29 34.64
CA PRO A 222 -6.54 13.61 35.74
C PRO A 222 -5.64 12.49 36.28
N TYR A 223 -5.35 12.54 37.58
CA TYR A 223 -4.60 11.51 38.30
C TYR A 223 -5.46 10.25 38.48
N SER A 224 -5.14 9.18 37.75
CA SER A 224 -5.74 7.85 37.91
C SER A 224 -5.23 7.19 39.19
N LYS A 225 -6.06 7.15 40.23
CA LYS A 225 -5.79 6.42 41.49
C LYS A 225 -5.75 4.91 41.24
N ARG A 226 -4.67 4.24 41.65
CA ARG A 226 -4.65 2.77 41.80
C ARG A 226 -5.44 2.36 43.05
N PRO A 227 -6.29 1.31 43.00
CA PRO A 227 -7.00 0.83 44.17
C PRO A 227 -6.06 0.02 45.07
N THR A 228 -5.95 0.41 46.34
CA THR A 228 -5.34 -0.41 47.39
C THR A 228 -6.45 -1.07 48.22
N THR A 229 -6.69 -2.36 48.01
CA THR A 229 -7.50 -3.16 48.94
C THR A 229 -6.57 -3.85 49.92
N SER A 230 -6.56 -3.38 51.17
CA SER A 230 -6.06 -4.16 52.30
C SER A 230 -6.94 -3.81 53.50
N SER A 231 -7.91 -4.69 53.80
CA SER A 231 -8.60 -4.72 55.08
C SER A 231 -8.18 -5.99 55.81
N ALA A 232 -7.41 -5.82 56.87
CA ALA A 232 -7.11 -6.85 57.84
C ALA A 232 -8.25 -6.94 58.88
N SER A 233 -8.63 -8.18 59.14
CA SER A 233 -9.20 -8.78 60.36
C SER A 233 -9.45 -7.93 61.62
N GLU A 234 -10.68 -8.02 62.12
CA GLU A 234 -11.17 -8.14 63.52
C GLU A 234 -12.60 -8.72 63.37
N GLY A 235 -13.11 -9.75 64.04
CA GLY A 235 -12.81 -10.36 65.33
C GLY A 235 -14.02 -10.25 66.26
N PHE A 236 -15.09 -11.02 66.02
CA PHE A 236 -15.95 -11.72 67.01
C PHE A 236 -17.01 -12.58 66.30
#